data_AF-A0A3N5ZN12-F1
#
_entry.id   AF-A0A3N5ZN12-F1
#
_cell.length_a   1.000
_cell.length_b   1.000
_cell.length_c   1.000
_cell.angle_alpha   90.00
_cell.angle_beta   90.00
_cell.angle_gamma   90.00
#
_symmetry.space_group_name_H-M   'P 1'
#
loop_
_entity.id
_entity.type
_entity.pdbx_description
1 polymer ?
#
loop_
_entity_poly.entity_id
_entity_poly.type
_entity_poly.pdbx_seq_one_letter_code
_entity_poly.pdbx_strand_id
1 'polypeptide(L)' 'MLRIAKSTRRSPAEILDQAERFFGEGGEGLAQTGRNECCISFAGAGGHVAVTLSEEGRERTVEIETREFEYPARRFLERL' A
#
# COMPACT_ATOMS: atom_id res chain seq x y z
N MET A 1 0.01 -15.08 -4.38
CA MET A 1 -0.27 -13.86 -3.59
C MET A 1 0.78 -13.74 -2.53
N LEU A 2 1.38 -12.56 -2.40
CA LEU A 2 2.39 -12.26 -1.39
C LEU A 2 1.81 -11.25 -0.40
N ARG A 3 2.15 -11.40 0.88
CA ARG A 3 1.89 -10.40 1.92
C ARG A 3 3.21 -10.00 2.55
N ILE A 4 3.45 -8.69 2.65
CA ILE A 4 4.62 -8.12 3.31
C ILE A 4 4.17 -6.99 4.24
N ALA A 5 4.78 -6.88 5.40
CA ALA A 5 4.39 -5.88 6.41
C ALA A 5 5.60 -5.13 6.95
N LYS A 6 5.40 -3.86 7.33
CA LYS A 6 6.40 -3.04 8.01
C LYS A 6 5.73 -2.10 9.01
N SER A 7 6.31 -1.96 10.20
CA SER A 7 5.88 -0.97 11.18
C SER A 7 6.45 0.42 10.86
N THR A 8 5.64 1.45 11.04
CA THR A 8 5.99 2.86 10.84
C THR A 8 5.30 3.75 11.86
N ARG A 9 5.81 4.97 12.02
CA ARG A 9 5.24 6.02 12.89
C ARG A 9 4.51 7.11 12.13
N ARG A 10 4.43 7.00 10.80
CA ARG A 10 3.69 7.96 9.96
C ARG A 10 2.19 7.92 10.24
N SER A 11 1.51 9.00 9.89
CA SER A 11 0.05 9.05 10.02
C SER A 11 -0.64 8.20 8.93
N PRO A 12 -1.85 7.66 9.17
CA PRO A 12 -2.57 6.87 8.18
C PRO A 12 -2.80 7.65 6.88
N ALA A 13 -3.18 8.92 6.98
CA ALA A 13 -3.41 9.79 5.82
C ALA A 13 -2.15 9.92 4.96
N GLU A 14 -0.98 10.16 5.57
CA GLU A 14 0.29 10.24 4.83
C GLU A 14 0.62 8.93 4.10
N ILE A 15 0.35 7.79 4.73
CA ILE A 15 0.62 6.48 4.13
C ILE A 15 -0.32 6.22 2.94
N LEU A 16 -1.61 6.51 3.09
CA LEU A 16 -2.60 6.31 2.02
C LEU A 16 -2.37 7.26 0.85
N ASP A 17 -2.06 8.55 1.10
CA ASP A 17 -1.73 9.52 0.05
C ASP A 17 -0.45 9.12 -0.69
N GLN A 18 0.56 8.61 0.03
CA GLN A 18 1.77 8.09 -0.59
C GLN A 18 1.48 6.83 -1.42
N ALA A 19 0.60 5.94 -0.95
CA ALA A 19 0.19 4.73 -1.67
C ALA A 19 -0.55 5.08 -2.96
N GLU A 20 -1.47 6.04 -2.92
CA GLU A 20 -2.18 6.55 -4.11
C GLU A 20 -1.21 7.10 -5.16
N ARG A 21 -0.25 7.92 -4.75
CA ARG A 21 0.75 8.48 -5.66
C ARG A 21 1.71 7.44 -6.21
N PHE A 22 2.05 6.41 -5.41
CA PHE A 22 3.04 5.41 -5.78
C PHE A 22 2.45 4.30 -6.66
N PHE A 23 1.27 3.79 -6.33
CA PHE A 23 0.65 2.68 -7.06
C PHE A 23 -0.37 3.13 -8.11
N GLY A 24 -0.97 4.31 -7.94
CA GLY A 24 -1.99 4.84 -8.85
C GLY A 24 -1.43 5.29 -10.21
N GLU A 25 -2.24 6.03 -10.97
CA GLU A 25 -1.93 6.48 -12.34
C GLU A 25 -0.62 7.29 -12.45
N GLY A 26 -0.21 7.98 -11.38
CA GLY A 26 1.05 8.75 -11.34
C GLY A 26 2.31 7.93 -11.04
N GLY A 27 2.18 6.64 -10.74
CA GLY A 27 3.29 5.75 -10.38
C GLY A 27 3.27 4.45 -11.17
N GLU A 28 2.86 3.34 -10.54
CA GLU A 28 2.76 2.02 -11.20
C GLU A 28 1.60 1.92 -12.23
N GLY A 29 0.77 2.96 -12.36
CA GLY A 29 -0.28 3.01 -13.38
C GLY A 29 -1.51 2.17 -13.06
N LEU A 30 -1.71 1.78 -11.80
CA LEU A 30 -2.85 0.95 -11.40
C LEU A 30 -4.10 1.80 -11.19
N ALA A 31 -5.26 1.23 -11.52
CA ALA A 31 -6.53 1.86 -11.22
C ALA A 31 -6.86 1.65 -9.74
N GLN A 32 -7.17 2.73 -9.02
CA GLN A 32 -7.67 2.64 -7.65
C GLN A 32 -9.05 1.97 -7.66
N THR A 33 -9.18 0.85 -6.96
CA THR A 33 -10.43 0.08 -6.87
C THR A 33 -11.18 0.31 -5.55
N GLY A 34 -10.50 0.83 -4.53
CA GLY A 34 -11.14 1.20 -3.27
C GLY A 34 -10.21 2.02 -2.38
N ARG A 35 -10.79 2.94 -1.59
CA ARG A 35 -10.07 3.78 -0.61
C ARG A 35 -10.95 4.02 0.60
N ASN A 36 -10.42 3.75 1.77
CA ASN A 36 -10.99 4.00 3.09
C ASN A 36 -9.93 4.61 4.01
N GLU A 37 -10.31 4.96 5.24
CA GLU A 37 -9.40 5.54 6.24
C GLU A 37 -8.30 4.58 6.72
N CYS A 38 -8.50 3.26 6.55
CA CYS A 38 -7.55 2.23 6.98
C CYS A 38 -6.95 1.43 5.81
N CYS A 39 -7.44 1.59 4.58
CA CYS A 39 -6.99 0.75 3.47
C CYS A 39 -7.20 1.39 2.10
N ILE A 40 -6.36 0.99 1.15
CA ILE A 40 -6.45 1.42 -0.24
C ILE A 40 -6.04 0.26 -1.15
N SER A 41 -6.79 0.06 -2.24
CA SER A 41 -6.63 -1.05 -3.16
C SER A 41 -6.54 -0.56 -4.59
N PHE A 42 -5.73 -1.26 -5.38
CA PHE A 42 -5.47 -0.99 -6.78
C PHE A 42 -5.46 -2.28 -7.59
N ALA A 43 -5.89 -2.20 -8.85
CA ALA A 43 -5.84 -3.32 -9.78
C ALA A 43 -5.45 -2.84 -11.19
N GLY A 44 -4.76 -3.70 -11.93
CA GLY A 44 -4.28 -3.39 -13.27
C GLY A 44 -3.25 -4.41 -13.75
N ALA A 45 -3.00 -4.43 -15.06
CA ALA A 45 -2.00 -5.28 -15.72
C ALA A 45 -2.04 -6.78 -15.33
N GLY A 46 -3.21 -7.30 -14.92
CA GLY A 46 -3.38 -8.71 -14.52
C GLY A 46 -3.10 -9.03 -13.04
N GLY A 47 -2.77 -8.01 -12.23
CA GLY A 47 -2.51 -8.16 -10.79
C GLY A 47 -3.26 -7.14 -9.94
N HIS A 48 -2.91 -7.10 -8.66
CA HIS A 48 -3.51 -6.18 -7.69
C HIS A 48 -2.53 -5.83 -6.57
N VAL A 49 -2.80 -4.70 -5.91
CA VAL A 49 -2.11 -4.24 -4.69
C VAL A 49 -3.17 -3.78 -3.70
N ALA A 50 -3.14 -4.29 -2.48
CA ALA A 50 -3.98 -3.83 -1.38
C ALA A 50 -3.11 -3.47 -0.19
N VAL A 51 -3.21 -2.22 0.26
CA VAL A 51 -2.52 -1.68 1.41
C VAL A 51 -3.50 -1.59 2.57
N THR A 52 -3.16 -2.21 3.70
CA THR A 52 -3.97 -2.20 4.92
C THR A 52 -3.14 -1.65 6.07
N LEU A 53 -3.75 -0.75 6.85
CA LEU A 53 -3.16 -0.14 8.02
C LEU A 53 -3.80 -0.74 9.26
N SER A 54 -2.97 -1.21 10.19
CA SER A 54 -3.39 -1.63 11.52
C SER A 54 -2.62 -0.84 12.59
N GLU A 55 -3.32 -0.45 13.66
CA GLU A 55 -2.68 0.19 14.80
C GLU A 55 -2.18 -0.89 15.77
N GLU A 56 -0.90 -0.84 16.11
CA GLU A 56 -0.25 -1.78 17.02
C GLU A 56 0.43 -0.98 18.15
N GLY A 57 -0.38 -0.65 19.17
CA GLY A 57 0.06 0.15 20.31
C GLY A 57 0.40 1.59 19.94
N ARG A 58 1.70 1.95 19.94
CA ARG A 58 2.18 3.30 19.58
C ARG A 58 2.68 3.38 18.14
N GLU A 59 2.73 2.26 17.43
CA GLU A 59 3.23 2.17 16.06
C GLU A 59 2.11 1.64 15.15
N ARG A 60 2.25 1.86 13.84
CA ARG A 60 1.29 1.40 12.85
C ARG A 60 1.95 0.38 11.95
N THR A 61 1.27 -0.72 11.71
CA THR A 61 1.74 -1.75 10.80
C THR A 61 1.07 -1.53 9.45
N VAL A 62 1.91 -1.35 8.42
CA VAL A 62 1.49 -1.26 7.02
C VAL A 62 1.67 -2.63 6.40
N GLU A 63 0.56 -3.28 6.06
CA GLU A 63 0.57 -4.54 5.34
C GLU A 63 0.22 -4.30 3.88
N ILE A 64 0.96 -4.95 2.97
CA ILE A 64 0.70 -4.93 1.54
C ILE A 64 0.49 -6.34 1.06
N GLU A 65 -0.70 -6.60 0.55
CA GLU A 65 -1.01 -7.76 -0.24
C GLU A 65 -0.84 -7.43 -1.71
N THR A 66 -0.15 -8.29 -2.46
CA THR A 66 0.11 -8.05 -3.87
C THR A 66 0.12 -9.34 -4.70
N ARG A 67 -0.22 -9.18 -5.98
CA ARG A 67 -0.04 -10.15 -7.05
C ARG A 67 0.57 -9.45 -8.25
N GLU A 68 1.67 -9.99 -8.79
CA GLU A 68 2.49 -9.40 -9.86
C GLU A 68 3.29 -8.12 -9.49
N PHE A 69 3.04 -7.49 -8.34
CA PHE A 69 3.74 -6.24 -7.94
C PHE A 69 4.60 -6.40 -6.68
N GLU A 70 5.29 -7.53 -6.50
CA GLU A 70 6.17 -7.76 -5.33
C GLU A 70 7.28 -6.71 -5.22
N TYR A 71 7.97 -6.41 -6.33
CA TYR A 71 9.07 -5.45 -6.33
C TYR A 71 8.60 -4.02 -5.98
N PRO A 72 7.55 -3.46 -6.61
CA PRO A 72 6.96 -2.20 -6.19
C PRO A 72 6.52 -2.18 -4.73
N ALA A 73 5.89 -3.26 -4.24
CA ALA A 73 5.43 -3.35 -2.86
C ALA A 73 6.60 -3.27 -1.85
N ARG A 74 7.70 -3.99 -2.11
CA ARG A 74 8.91 -3.91 -1.26
C ARG A 74 9.50 -2.50 -1.26
N ARG A 75 9.64 -1.88 -2.43
CA ARG A 75 10.17 -0.51 -2.54
C ARG A 75 9.31 0.53 -1.83
N PHE A 76 7.99 0.38 -1.88
CA PHE A 76 7.10 1.27 -1.15
C PHE A 76 7.33 1.18 0.35
N LEU A 77 7.43 -0.04 0.90
CA LEU A 77 7.74 -0.24 2.32
C LEU A 77 9.12 0.32 2.71
N GLU A 78 10.12 0.23 1.84
CA GLU A 78 11.44 0.84 2.08
C GLU A 78 11.39 2.37 2.19
N ARG A 79 10.44 3.01 1.48
CA ARG A 79 10.26 4.48 1.46
C ARG A 79 9.37 5.03 2.58
N LEU A 80 8.77 4.16 3.40
CA LEU A 80 7.99 4.51 4.59
C LEU A 80 8.88 4.62 5.83
#